data_AF-A0A9Q6N7Q9-F1
#
_entry.id   AF-A0A9Q6N7Q9-F1
#
_cell.length_a   1.000
_cell.length_b   1.000
_cell.length_c   1.000
_cell.angle_alpha   90.00
_cell.angle_beta   90.00
_cell.angle_gamma   90.00
#
_symmetry.space_group_name_H-M   'P 1'
#
loop_
_entity.id
_entity.type
_entity.pdbx_description
1 polymer ?
#
loop_
_entity_poly.entity_id
_entity_poly.type
_entity_poly.pdbx_seq_one_letter_code
_entity_poly.pdbx_strand_id
1 'polypeptide(L)'
;MKAALYSGLLLALAIAVLLWRIGTPVDSSQCADTAPAPLTGFIRQHFSDRQGADWRDDGSALGILGVAEAQAFARQPERYYCEALNLLQDPQRTQTEKVHTTALMLSLPLDYYLDLMDRSHQLYQRGAMDRPVLTLVLIPRGTALNYWWLPQWRSRFQRDAPGILAETDIKEILSGEHWFDYPGRGY
;
A
#
# COMPACT_ATOMS: atom_id res chain seq x y z
N MET A 1 -1.80 13.76 -46.60
CA MET A 1 -1.87 14.59 -45.37
C MET A 1 -2.98 14.15 -44.41
N LYS A 2 -4.24 13.98 -44.83
CA LYS A 2 -5.34 13.56 -43.94
C LYS A 2 -5.10 12.21 -43.23
N ALA A 3 -4.63 11.18 -43.95
CA ALA A 3 -4.34 9.87 -43.36
C ALA A 3 -3.25 9.91 -42.26
N ALA A 4 -2.20 10.71 -42.43
CA ALA A 4 -1.16 10.88 -41.41
C ALA A 4 -1.66 11.61 -40.15
N LEU A 5 -2.57 12.58 -40.31
CA LEU A 5 -3.25 13.25 -39.21
C LEU A 5 -4.17 12.29 -38.44
N TYR A 6 -4.94 11.44 -39.12
CA TYR A 6 -5.79 10.44 -38.47
C TYR A 6 -4.97 9.38 -37.74
N SER A 7 -3.86 8.90 -38.32
CA SER A 7 -2.96 7.95 -37.66
C SER A 7 -2.28 8.54 -36.43
N GLY A 8 -1.86 9.81 -36.49
CA GLY A 8 -1.29 10.52 -35.33
C GLY A 8 -2.29 10.71 -34.20
N LEU A 9 -3.55 11.03 -34.53
CA LEU A 9 -4.61 11.22 -33.55
C LEU A 9 -4.99 9.89 -32.87
N LEU A 10 -5.09 8.80 -33.63
CA LEU A 10 -5.35 7.46 -33.10
C LEU A 10 -4.21 6.98 -32.19
N LEU A 11 -2.95 7.24 -32.56
CA LEU A 11 -1.80 6.89 -31.74
C LEU A 11 -1.79 7.67 -30.41
N ALA A 12 -2.05 8.98 -30.46
CA ALA A 12 -2.16 9.81 -29.26
C ALA A 12 -3.30 9.34 -28.34
N LEU A 13 -4.45 8.96 -28.91
CA LEU A 13 -5.57 8.43 -28.15
C LEU A 13 -5.24 7.06 -27.53
N ALA A 14 -4.58 6.18 -28.27
CA ALA A 14 -4.13 4.88 -27.76
C ALA A 14 -3.12 5.04 -26.61
N ILE A 15 -2.16 5.96 -26.75
CA ILE A 15 -1.20 6.29 -25.68
C ILE A 15 -1.94 6.86 -24.46
N ALA A 16 -2.90 7.77 -24.66
CA ALA A 16 -3.70 8.31 -23.56
C ALA A 16 -4.50 7.21 -22.84
N VAL A 17 -5.11 6.28 -23.57
CA VAL A 17 -5.85 5.14 -22.99
C VAL A 17 -4.90 4.19 -22.25
N LEU A 18 -3.71 3.91 -22.81
CA LEU A 18 -2.70 3.08 -22.16
C LEU A 18 -2.18 3.73 -20.87
N LEU A 19 -1.90 5.03 -20.89
CA LEU A 19 -1.50 5.79 -19.70
C LEU A 19 -2.63 5.87 -18.67
N TRP A 20 -3.89 5.91 -19.11
CA TRP A 20 -5.06 5.89 -18.23
C TRP A 20 -5.28 4.52 -17.57
N ARG A 21 -4.91 3.43 -18.26
CA ARG A 21 -4.92 2.06 -17.73
C ARG A 21 -3.79 1.82 -16.72
N ILE A 22 -2.68 2.55 -16.82
CA ILE A 22 -1.63 2.52 -15.78
C ILE A 22 -2.21 3.16 -14.52
N GLY A 23 -2.39 2.35 -13.48
CA GLY A 23 -2.94 2.81 -12.20
C GLY A 23 -4.46 2.75 -12.08
N THR A 24 -5.14 1.90 -12.86
CA THR A 24 -6.47 1.43 -12.46
C THR A 24 -6.32 0.45 -11.30
N PRO A 25 -6.95 0.68 -10.13
CA PRO A 25 -6.90 -0.25 -9.02
C PRO A 25 -7.42 -1.63 -9.40
N VAL A 26 -6.87 -2.68 -8.77
CA VAL A 26 -7.43 -4.03 -8.88
C VAL A 26 -8.84 -4.07 -8.29
N ASP A 27 -9.72 -4.90 -8.86
CA ASP A 27 -11.05 -5.10 -8.30
C ASP A 27 -11.00 -6.11 -7.13
N SER A 28 -10.72 -5.60 -5.93
CA SER A 28 -10.71 -6.41 -4.71
C SER A 28 -12.09 -6.79 -4.18
N SER A 29 -13.18 -6.37 -4.82
CA SER A 29 -14.52 -6.85 -4.44
C SER A 29 -14.67 -8.37 -4.63
N GLN A 30 -13.77 -8.97 -5.41
CA GLN A 30 -13.71 -10.40 -5.69
C GLN A 30 -12.86 -11.18 -4.69
N CYS A 31 -12.24 -10.53 -3.70
CA CYS A 31 -11.58 -11.24 -2.61
C CYS A 31 -12.62 -12.00 -1.79
N ALA A 32 -12.76 -13.29 -2.11
CA ALA A 32 -13.57 -14.22 -1.34
C ALA A 32 -12.78 -14.74 -0.12
N ASP A 33 -13.48 -15.22 0.90
CA ASP A 33 -12.88 -15.98 1.99
C ASP A 33 -12.34 -17.31 1.45
N THR A 34 -11.11 -17.30 0.96
CA THR A 34 -10.45 -18.49 0.41
C THR A 34 -9.46 -19.05 1.42
N ALA A 35 -9.67 -20.31 1.80
CA ALA A 35 -8.65 -21.15 2.42
C ALA A 35 -7.77 -21.79 1.33
N PRO A 36 -6.44 -21.96 1.53
CA PRO A 36 -5.69 -21.74 2.76
C PRO A 36 -5.24 -20.28 2.95
N ALA A 37 -5.05 -19.88 4.22
CA ALA A 37 -4.66 -18.53 4.62
C ALA A 37 -3.26 -18.48 5.30
N PRO A 38 -2.16 -18.77 4.56
CA PRO A 38 -0.80 -18.79 5.09
C PRO A 38 -0.34 -17.44 5.69
N LEU A 39 -0.72 -16.31 5.10
CA LEU A 39 -0.37 -14.99 5.65
C LEU A 39 -1.06 -14.79 7.00
N THR A 40 -2.35 -15.14 7.06
CA THR A 40 -3.13 -15.06 8.31
C THR A 40 -2.55 -15.93 9.41
N GLY A 41 -2.14 -17.16 9.07
CA GLY A 41 -1.46 -18.06 10.00
C GLY A 41 -0.14 -17.47 10.51
N PHE A 42 0.68 -16.95 9.60
CA PHE A 42 1.96 -16.32 9.95
C PHE A 42 1.79 -15.11 10.88
N ILE A 43 0.93 -14.16 10.52
CA ILE A 43 0.70 -12.94 11.33
C ILE A 43 0.21 -13.31 12.74
N ARG A 44 -0.72 -14.27 12.84
CA ARG A 44 -1.23 -14.74 14.14
C ARG A 44 -0.13 -15.38 14.98
N GLN A 45 0.66 -16.27 14.36
CA GLN A 45 1.75 -16.94 15.06
C GLN A 45 2.80 -15.93 15.53
N HIS A 46 3.20 -15.00 14.65
CA HIS A 46 4.16 -13.95 14.95
C HIS A 46 3.73 -13.07 16.13
N PHE A 47 2.46 -12.66 16.15
CA PHE A 47 1.89 -11.90 17.26
C PHE A 47 1.86 -12.73 18.57
N SER A 48 1.50 -14.01 18.48
CA SER A 48 1.46 -14.93 19.62
C SER A 48 2.84 -15.21 20.22
N ASP A 49 3.85 -15.42 19.38
CA ASP A 49 5.24 -15.68 19.82
C ASP A 49 5.82 -14.51 20.61
N ARG A 50 5.33 -13.30 20.34
CA ARG A 50 5.67 -12.08 21.09
C ARG A 50 4.72 -11.77 22.24
N GLN A 51 3.85 -12.72 22.62
CA GLN A 51 2.89 -12.56 23.70
C GLN A 51 1.98 -11.32 23.52
N GLY A 52 1.73 -10.95 22.27
CA GLY A 52 0.91 -9.79 21.94
C GLY A 52 1.57 -8.42 22.14
N ALA A 53 2.91 -8.36 22.15
CA ALA A 53 3.65 -7.10 22.20
C ALA A 53 3.21 -6.12 21.10
N ASP A 54 3.32 -4.81 21.37
CA ASP A 54 2.97 -3.79 20.40
C ASP A 54 4.01 -3.77 19.27
N TRP A 55 3.63 -3.46 18.04
CA TRP A 55 4.57 -3.33 16.92
C TRP A 55 5.68 -2.31 17.19
N ARG A 56 5.45 -1.35 18.09
CA ARG A 56 6.48 -0.39 18.53
C ARG A 56 7.61 -1.04 19.32
N ASP A 57 7.34 -2.16 19.98
CA ASP A 57 8.33 -2.93 20.72
C ASP A 57 9.29 -3.69 19.78
N ASP A 58 8.93 -3.82 18.50
CA ASP A 58 9.79 -4.36 17.43
C ASP A 58 10.76 -3.32 16.84
N GLY A 59 10.93 -2.19 17.53
CA GLY A 59 11.75 -1.05 17.12
C GLY A 59 11.10 -0.19 16.03
N SER A 60 10.32 -0.79 15.11
CA SER A 60 9.50 -0.06 14.14
C SER A 60 8.40 -0.95 13.54
N ALA A 61 7.44 -0.32 12.88
CA ALA A 61 6.41 -1.03 12.07
C ALA A 61 7.02 -1.93 10.98
N LEU A 62 8.28 -1.68 10.59
CA LEU A 62 9.01 -2.44 9.58
C LEU A 62 9.85 -3.57 10.19
N GLY A 63 9.88 -3.73 11.51
CA GLY A 63 10.67 -4.76 12.19
C GLY A 63 10.31 -6.18 11.74
N ILE A 64 9.05 -6.43 11.38
CA ILE A 64 8.60 -7.70 10.82
C ILE A 64 9.32 -8.07 9.52
N LEU A 65 9.80 -7.10 8.73
CA LEU A 65 10.57 -7.37 7.51
C LEU A 65 11.96 -7.97 7.82
N GLY A 66 12.43 -7.90 9.07
CA GLY A 66 13.65 -8.59 9.50
C GLY A 66 13.49 -10.10 9.69
N VAL A 67 12.26 -10.62 9.66
CA VAL A 67 11.96 -12.06 9.84
C VAL A 67 12.09 -12.78 8.50
N ALA A 68 12.79 -13.92 8.48
CA ALA A 68 13.06 -14.66 7.25
C ALA A 68 11.78 -15.17 6.56
N GLU A 69 10.82 -15.66 7.34
CA GLU A 69 9.52 -16.12 6.85
C GLU A 69 8.68 -14.96 6.30
N ALA A 70 8.73 -13.78 6.94
CA ALA A 70 8.02 -12.57 6.50
C ALA A 70 8.46 -12.14 5.09
N GLN A 71 9.73 -12.32 4.75
CA GLN A 71 10.28 -11.96 3.44
C GLN A 71 9.62 -12.71 2.29
N ALA A 72 9.12 -13.94 2.51
CA ALA A 72 8.40 -14.68 1.47
C ALA A 72 7.09 -13.96 1.06
N PHE A 73 6.39 -13.37 2.03
CA PHE A 73 5.18 -12.58 1.79
C PHE A 73 5.53 -11.23 1.13
N ALA A 74 6.53 -10.53 1.65
CA ALA A 74 6.91 -9.20 1.16
C ALA A 74 7.51 -9.20 -0.25
N ARG A 75 8.03 -10.33 -0.74
CA ARG A 75 8.57 -10.48 -2.11
C ARG A 75 7.51 -10.79 -3.16
N GLN A 76 6.35 -11.33 -2.75
CA GLN A 76 5.23 -11.66 -3.65
C GLN A 76 3.91 -11.22 -3.01
N PRO A 77 3.77 -9.96 -2.60
CA PRO A 77 2.65 -9.50 -1.78
C PRO A 77 1.31 -9.61 -2.51
N GLU A 78 1.30 -9.52 -3.84
CA GLU A 78 0.10 -9.66 -4.67
C GLU A 78 -0.58 -11.02 -4.50
N ARG A 79 0.19 -12.09 -4.22
CA ARG A 79 -0.35 -13.43 -4.00
C ARG A 79 -1.16 -13.54 -2.71
N TYR A 80 -0.86 -12.69 -1.73
CA TYR A 80 -1.46 -12.71 -0.41
C TYR A 80 -2.39 -11.50 -0.19
N TYR A 81 -2.66 -10.72 -1.24
CA TYR A 81 -3.38 -9.46 -1.11
C TYR A 81 -4.79 -9.62 -0.55
N CYS A 82 -5.55 -10.63 -1.01
CA CYS A 82 -6.89 -10.88 -0.48
C CYS A 82 -6.86 -11.31 1.00
N GLU A 83 -5.88 -12.14 1.40
CA GLU A 83 -5.71 -12.48 2.82
C GLU A 83 -5.36 -11.24 3.65
N ALA A 84 -4.49 -10.37 3.13
CA ALA A 84 -4.12 -9.12 3.79
C ALA A 84 -5.34 -8.21 3.96
N LEU A 85 -6.18 -8.06 2.93
CA LEU A 85 -7.42 -7.30 3.03
C LEU A 85 -8.38 -7.87 4.08
N ASN A 86 -8.54 -9.19 4.12
CA ASN A 86 -9.39 -9.85 5.12
C ASN A 86 -8.87 -9.60 6.55
N LEU A 87 -7.55 -9.71 6.76
CA LEU A 87 -6.90 -9.36 8.04
C LEU A 87 -7.13 -7.90 8.46
N LEU A 88 -7.00 -6.95 7.52
CA LEU A 88 -7.21 -5.53 7.79
C LEU A 88 -8.68 -5.21 8.10
N GLN A 89 -9.61 -5.93 7.46
CA GLN A 89 -11.06 -5.77 7.66
C GLN A 89 -11.57 -6.44 8.94
N ASP A 90 -10.93 -7.51 9.40
CA ASP A 90 -11.36 -8.31 10.54
C ASP A 90 -11.34 -7.49 11.85
N PRO A 91 -12.50 -7.32 12.53
CA PRO A 91 -12.58 -6.58 13.79
C PRO A 91 -11.95 -7.33 14.98
N GLN A 92 -11.69 -8.64 14.85
CA GLN A 92 -11.03 -9.42 15.90
C GLN A 92 -9.50 -9.27 15.85
N ARG A 93 -8.95 -8.65 14.81
CA ARG A 93 -7.51 -8.42 14.67
C ARG A 93 -7.07 -7.17 15.39
N THR A 94 -5.97 -7.31 16.11
CA THR A 94 -5.32 -6.21 16.80
C THR A 94 -4.71 -5.22 15.80
N GLN A 95 -4.51 -3.98 16.23
CA GLN A 95 -3.84 -2.98 15.39
C GLN A 95 -2.39 -3.37 15.08
N THR A 96 -1.70 -4.06 15.98
CA THR A 96 -0.37 -4.64 15.73
C THR A 96 -0.39 -5.63 14.55
N GLU A 97 -1.35 -6.57 14.54
CA GLU A 97 -1.51 -7.49 13.41
C GLU A 97 -1.77 -6.72 12.10
N LYS A 98 -2.56 -5.64 12.14
CA LYS A 98 -2.85 -4.80 10.96
C LYS A 98 -1.63 -3.99 10.49
N VAL A 99 -0.83 -3.45 11.40
CA VAL A 99 0.45 -2.79 11.08
C VAL A 99 1.39 -3.77 10.38
N HIS A 100 1.58 -4.95 10.96
CA HIS A 100 2.44 -5.99 10.41
C HIS A 100 1.96 -6.47 9.04
N THR A 101 0.65 -6.70 8.90
CA THR A 101 0.05 -7.05 7.61
C THR A 101 0.33 -5.97 6.56
N THR A 102 0.13 -4.70 6.92
CA THR A 102 0.39 -3.56 6.02
C THR A 102 1.85 -3.46 5.64
N ALA A 103 2.78 -3.67 6.58
CA ALA A 103 4.22 -3.63 6.32
C ALA A 103 4.66 -4.65 5.25
N LEU A 104 4.04 -5.84 5.25
CA LEU A 104 4.32 -6.87 4.23
C LEU A 104 3.75 -6.52 2.85
N MET A 105 2.80 -5.60 2.77
CA MET A 105 2.16 -5.16 1.52
C MET A 105 2.82 -3.92 0.90
N LEU A 106 3.88 -3.38 1.50
CA LEU A 106 4.55 -2.16 1.00
C LEU A 106 5.27 -2.34 -0.34
N SER A 107 5.45 -3.58 -0.79
CA SER A 107 6.04 -3.92 -2.08
C SER A 107 5.00 -4.28 -3.16
N LEU A 108 3.72 -4.01 -2.92
CA LEU A 108 2.67 -4.30 -3.90
C LEU A 108 2.94 -3.57 -5.24
N PRO A 109 2.60 -4.19 -6.38
CA PRO A 109 2.49 -3.49 -7.65
C PRO A 109 1.51 -2.32 -7.56
N LEU A 110 1.67 -1.33 -8.45
CA LEU A 110 0.92 -0.07 -8.40
C LEU A 110 -0.60 -0.24 -8.31
N ASP A 111 -1.18 -1.08 -9.16
CA ASP A 111 -2.63 -1.35 -9.22
C ASP A 111 -3.16 -1.91 -7.90
N TYR A 112 -2.45 -2.86 -7.29
CA TYR A 112 -2.77 -3.37 -5.96
C TYR A 112 -2.59 -2.32 -4.86
N TYR A 113 -1.53 -1.52 -4.93
CA TYR A 113 -1.26 -0.51 -3.92
C TYR A 113 -2.29 0.63 -3.95
N LEU A 114 -2.76 1.04 -5.14
CA LEU A 114 -3.83 2.04 -5.27
C LEU A 114 -5.14 1.53 -4.68
N ASP A 115 -5.46 0.24 -4.87
CA ASP A 115 -6.61 -0.37 -4.20
C ASP A 115 -6.39 -0.44 -2.68
N LEU A 116 -5.19 -0.78 -2.21
CA LEU A 116 -4.86 -0.80 -0.78
C LEU A 116 -5.09 0.58 -0.15
N MET A 117 -4.70 1.67 -0.81
CA MET A 117 -5.00 3.02 -0.35
C MET A 117 -6.51 3.28 -0.26
N ASP A 118 -7.29 2.89 -1.27
CA ASP A 118 -8.74 3.07 -1.28
C ASP A 118 -9.44 2.25 -0.19
N ARG A 119 -9.02 1.01 0.02
CA ARG A 119 -9.53 0.15 1.09
C ARG A 119 -9.13 0.66 2.47
N SER A 120 -7.89 1.09 2.64
CA SER A 120 -7.40 1.65 3.91
C SER A 120 -8.14 2.91 4.29
N HIS A 121 -8.45 3.79 3.34
CA HIS A 121 -9.33 4.94 3.55
C HIS A 121 -10.70 4.50 4.06
N GLN A 122 -11.36 3.56 3.38
CA GLN A 122 -12.69 3.05 3.79
C GLN A 122 -12.65 2.43 5.20
N LEU A 123 -11.60 1.68 5.52
CA LEU A 123 -11.38 1.08 6.82
C LEU A 123 -11.19 2.13 7.93
N TYR A 124 -10.43 3.18 7.65
CA TYR A 124 -10.20 4.27 8.58
C TYR A 124 -11.47 5.07 8.86
N GLN A 125 -12.22 5.43 7.80
CA GLN A 125 -13.48 6.19 7.92
C GLN A 125 -14.53 5.47 8.79
N ARG A 126 -14.54 4.13 8.79
CA ARG A 126 -15.47 3.33 9.61
C ARG A 126 -14.90 2.92 10.98
N GLY A 127 -13.71 3.39 11.35
CA GLY A 127 -13.05 3.06 12.63
C GLY A 127 -12.52 1.63 12.73
N ALA A 128 -12.35 0.92 11.62
CA ALA A 128 -11.79 -0.44 11.59
C ALA A 128 -10.26 -0.46 11.44
N MET A 129 -9.65 0.69 11.14
CA MET A 129 -8.21 0.89 11.00
C MET A 129 -7.81 2.16 11.72
N ASP A 130 -6.74 2.11 12.51
CA ASP A 130 -6.30 3.27 13.27
C ASP A 130 -5.30 4.11 12.47
N ARG A 131 -5.10 5.35 12.94
CA ARG A 131 -4.18 6.31 12.33
C ARG A 131 -2.79 5.73 12.02
N PRO A 132 -2.11 4.96 12.91
CA PRO A 132 -0.79 4.41 12.60
C PRO A 132 -0.77 3.48 11.39
N VAL A 133 -1.81 2.66 11.23
CA VAL A 133 -1.92 1.74 10.08
C VAL A 133 -2.13 2.53 8.80
N LEU A 134 -3.02 3.53 8.81
CA LEU A 134 -3.24 4.39 7.64
C LEU A 134 -1.98 5.20 7.31
N THR A 135 -1.28 5.76 8.30
CA THR A 135 0.00 6.46 8.10
C THR A 135 1.01 5.59 7.35
N LEU A 136 1.08 4.30 7.67
CA LEU A 136 2.00 3.36 7.00
C LEU A 136 1.66 3.14 5.52
N VAL A 137 0.38 3.22 5.15
CA VAL A 137 -0.11 3.14 3.77
C VAL A 137 0.16 4.44 2.99
N LEU A 138 0.19 5.59 3.68
CA LEU A 138 0.30 6.89 3.00
C LEU A 138 1.75 7.34 2.75
N ILE A 139 2.67 7.04 3.66
CA ILE A 139 4.07 7.47 3.50
C ILE A 139 4.72 6.65 2.39
N PRO A 140 5.26 7.26 1.31
CA PRO A 140 5.96 6.53 0.26
C PRO A 140 7.11 5.71 0.82
N ARG A 141 7.07 4.40 0.59
CA ARG A 141 8.09 3.43 0.98
C ARG A 141 7.93 2.17 0.15
N GLY A 142 8.94 1.30 0.13
CA GLY A 142 8.91 0.10 -0.70
C GLY A 142 8.72 0.43 -2.18
N THR A 143 7.79 -0.24 -2.85
CA THR A 143 7.50 0.03 -4.27
C THR A 143 6.85 1.38 -4.50
N ALA A 144 6.23 2.00 -3.50
CA ALA A 144 5.61 3.32 -3.64
C ALA A 144 6.59 4.44 -3.98
N LEU A 145 7.88 4.26 -3.65
CA LEU A 145 8.95 5.16 -4.11
C LEU A 145 9.08 5.22 -5.64
N ASN A 146 8.61 4.20 -6.36
CA ASN A 146 8.65 4.18 -7.83
C ASN A 146 7.48 4.92 -8.47
N TYR A 147 6.39 5.16 -7.73
CA TYR A 147 5.13 5.66 -8.30
C TYR A 147 4.42 6.76 -7.51
N TRP A 148 5.02 7.29 -6.44
CA TRP A 148 4.46 8.42 -5.66
C TRP A 148 4.15 9.67 -6.50
N TRP A 149 4.87 9.86 -7.61
CA TRP A 149 4.70 10.99 -8.52
C TRP A 149 3.51 10.84 -9.47
N LEU A 150 2.92 9.64 -9.57
CA LEU A 150 1.79 9.39 -10.46
C LEU A 150 0.53 10.12 -9.99
N PRO A 151 -0.25 10.74 -10.89
CA PRO A 151 -1.49 11.43 -10.53
C PRO A 151 -2.48 10.58 -9.72
N GLN A 152 -2.58 9.29 -10.04
CA GLN A 152 -3.48 8.34 -9.37
C GLN A 152 -3.10 8.13 -7.90
N TRP A 153 -1.80 8.06 -7.60
CA TRP A 153 -1.30 7.96 -6.23
C TRP A 153 -1.47 9.28 -5.51
N ARG A 154 -1.05 10.40 -6.13
CA ARG A 154 -1.14 11.75 -5.54
C ARG A 154 -2.56 12.13 -5.17
N SER A 155 -3.54 11.79 -6.02
CA SER A 155 -4.96 12.03 -5.74
C SER A 155 -5.43 11.35 -4.44
N ARG A 156 -5.01 10.09 -4.20
CA ARG A 156 -5.36 9.35 -2.98
C ARG A 156 -4.60 9.88 -1.77
N PHE A 157 -3.31 10.15 -1.92
CA PHE A 157 -2.52 10.76 -0.86
C PHE A 157 -3.09 12.11 -0.42
N GLN A 158 -3.45 12.99 -1.36
CA GLN A 158 -4.05 14.29 -1.05
C GLN A 158 -5.44 14.18 -0.42
N ARG A 159 -6.20 13.12 -0.72
CA ARG A 159 -7.47 12.80 -0.06
C ARG A 159 -7.26 12.41 1.40
N ASP A 160 -6.25 11.59 1.67
CA ASP A 160 -6.14 10.86 2.94
C ASP A 160 -5.12 11.44 3.93
N ALA A 161 -4.11 12.17 3.44
CA ALA A 161 -3.06 12.75 4.29
C ALA A 161 -3.55 13.86 5.23
N PRO A 162 -4.51 14.75 4.86
CA PRO A 162 -5.01 15.77 5.78
C PRO A 162 -5.56 15.17 7.08
N GLY A 163 -5.08 15.66 8.22
CA GLY A 163 -5.46 15.15 9.54
C GLY A 163 -4.72 13.86 9.97
N ILE A 164 -3.99 13.22 9.07
CA ILE A 164 -3.13 12.06 9.36
C ILE A 164 -1.67 12.48 9.49
N LEU A 165 -1.20 13.32 8.58
CA LEU A 165 0.18 13.83 8.53
C LEU A 165 0.24 15.33 8.83
N ALA A 166 1.40 15.83 9.25
CA ALA A 166 1.59 17.27 9.37
C ALA A 166 1.67 17.91 7.97
N GLU A 167 1.26 19.18 7.84
CA GLU A 167 1.31 19.88 6.55
C GLU A 167 2.73 19.98 5.97
N THR A 168 3.74 20.03 6.84
CA THR A 168 5.16 19.99 6.45
C THR A 168 5.49 18.68 5.75
N ASP A 169 5.09 17.55 6.33
CA ASP A 169 5.35 16.22 5.79
C ASP A 169 4.61 16.01 4.46
N ILE A 170 3.36 16.52 4.36
CA ILE A 170 2.58 16.50 3.12
C ILE A 170 3.31 17.27 2.02
N LYS A 171 3.80 18.48 2.30
CA LYS A 171 4.54 19.30 1.34
C LYS A 171 5.82 18.61 0.90
N GLU A 172 6.57 18.04 1.84
CA GLU A 172 7.81 17.30 1.59
C GLU A 172 7.58 16.07 0.70
N ILE A 173 6.61 15.23 1.05
CA ILE A 173 6.25 14.04 0.27
C ILE A 173 5.85 14.43 -1.16
N LEU A 174 5.08 15.52 -1.31
CA LEU A 174 4.58 15.99 -2.60
C LEU A 174 5.64 16.72 -3.44
N SER A 175 6.66 17.34 -2.83
CA SER A 175 7.77 17.98 -3.54
C SER A 175 8.71 16.94 -4.15
N GLY A 176 8.91 15.85 -3.41
CA GLY A 176 9.76 14.73 -3.80
C GLY A 176 11.25 14.99 -3.73
N GLU A 177 11.65 16.07 -3.08
CA GLU A 177 13.05 16.51 -2.96
C GLU A 177 13.96 15.46 -2.30
N HIS A 178 13.41 14.52 -1.52
CA HIS A 178 14.18 13.50 -0.79
C HIS A 178 14.10 12.08 -1.39
N TRP A 179 13.33 11.86 -2.47
CA TRP A 179 13.17 10.51 -3.02
C TRP A 179 14.27 10.10 -4.02
N PHE A 180 15.10 11.06 -4.47
CA PHE A 180 16.17 10.83 -5.45
C PHE A 180 17.44 10.20 -4.88
N ASP A 181 17.62 10.18 -3.56
CA ASP A 181 18.82 9.61 -2.92
C ASP A 181 18.74 8.09 -2.68
N TYR A 182 17.71 7.39 -3.21
CA TYR A 182 17.59 5.94 -3.01
C TYR A 182 18.69 5.14 -3.76
N PRO A 183 19.44 4.24 -3.07
CA PRO A 183 19.29 3.84 -1.68
C PRO A 183 20.15 4.70 -0.74
N GLY A 184 19.50 5.50 0.10
CA GLY A 184 20.15 6.46 0.99
C GLY A 184 19.19 7.57 1.37
N ARG A 185 18.97 7.79 2.68
CA ARG A 185 18.11 8.84 3.25
C ARG A 185 16.62 8.88 2.86
N GLY A 186 16.10 7.97 2.05
CA GLY A 186 14.66 7.70 2.03
C GLY A 186 14.24 7.12 3.38
N TYR A 187 13.14 7.65 3.95
CA TYR A 187 12.56 7.23 5.24
C TYR A 187 12.61 5.72 5.51
#